data_AF-A0AAV4C7N7-F1
#
_entry.id   AF-A0AAV4C7N7-F1
#
_cell.length_a   1.000
_cell.length_b   1.000
_cell.length_c   1.000
_cell.angle_alpha   90.00
_cell.angle_beta   90.00
_cell.angle_gamma   90.00
#
_symmetry.space_group_name_H-M   'P 1'
#
loop_
_entity.id
_entity.type
_entity.pdbx_description
1 polymer ?
#
loop_
_entity_poly.entity_id
_entity_poly.type
_entity_poly.pdbx_seq_one_letter_code
_entity_poly.pdbx_strand_id
1 'polypeptide(L)'
;MESEKDTLVVAWINAFKRAADFDAWGQRIEAIDVYERLSRQLHSSCGNEDVLLFNESQKKILEKIALCLDSRKRALQLSTSRHLEGLPLTDLRRLENKGTLLPRPLPIAGKTLLTVKIEKIDLKEASQYLDPFITVSVRDANEKLLSASQDTPVASRKTESELIFNKMVHIQKTIESLPPGFAIFFEFKHYKPKKESISTKCWALMEQDELKEGHLALEIYRKPTDYSRKALKLLSVKPYYLHLQLSLFR
;
A
#
# COMPACT_ATOMS: atom_id res chain seq x y z
N MET A 1 -23.57 8.11 8.83
CA MET A 1 -22.71 7.10 9.51
C MET A 1 -21.39 6.88 8.76
N GLU A 2 -21.37 6.46 7.49
CA GLU A 2 -20.11 6.18 6.78
C GLU A 2 -19.21 7.44 6.61
N SER A 3 -19.81 8.58 6.27
CA SER A 3 -19.10 9.88 6.20
C SER A 3 -18.52 10.36 7.53
N GLU A 4 -19.12 10.02 8.66
CA GLU A 4 -18.67 10.42 10.00
C GLU A 4 -17.49 9.57 10.46
N LYS A 5 -17.61 8.25 10.23
CA LYS A 5 -16.54 7.29 10.43
C LYS A 5 -15.29 7.64 9.62
N ASP A 6 -15.46 7.96 8.34
CA ASP A 6 -14.33 8.33 7.47
C ASP A 6 -13.64 9.62 7.94
N THR A 7 -14.43 10.61 8.36
CA THR A 7 -13.90 11.87 8.91
C THR A 7 -13.06 11.62 10.18
N LEU A 8 -13.56 10.77 11.08
CA LEU A 8 -12.88 10.39 12.32
C LEU A 8 -11.58 9.64 12.03
N VAL A 9 -11.60 8.67 11.11
CA VAL A 9 -10.41 7.92 10.69
C VAL A 9 -9.37 8.84 10.05
N VAL A 10 -9.78 9.77 9.18
CA VAL A 10 -8.86 10.77 8.59
C VAL A 10 -8.23 11.65 9.67
N ALA A 11 -8.99 12.09 10.67
CA ALA A 11 -8.46 12.86 11.79
C ALA A 11 -7.40 12.07 12.58
N TRP A 12 -7.66 10.80 12.87
CA TRP A 12 -6.70 9.90 13.53
C TRP A 12 -5.43 9.68 12.71
N ILE A 13 -5.58 9.46 11.41
CA ILE A 13 -4.44 9.35 10.49
C ILE A 13 -3.58 10.61 10.53
N ASN A 14 -4.20 11.80 10.50
CA ASN A 14 -3.46 13.06 10.54
C ASN A 14 -2.80 13.32 11.89
N ALA A 15 -3.45 12.95 13.00
CA ALA A 15 -2.86 13.01 14.34
C ALA A 15 -1.64 12.08 14.46
N PHE A 16 -1.76 10.85 13.95
CA PHE A 16 -0.67 9.88 13.93
C PHE A 16 0.54 10.41 13.15
N LYS A 17 0.33 10.91 11.93
CA LYS A 17 1.41 11.47 11.09
C LYS A 17 2.16 12.57 11.84
N ARG A 18 1.42 13.49 12.45
CA ARG A 18 1.98 14.60 13.21
C ARG A 18 2.82 14.12 14.40
N ALA A 19 2.33 13.12 15.14
CA ALA A 19 3.08 12.52 16.24
C ALA A 19 4.38 11.86 15.75
N ALA A 20 4.31 11.14 14.62
CA ALA A 20 5.48 10.48 14.01
C ALA A 20 6.51 11.49 13.45
N ASP A 21 6.06 12.66 12.99
CA ASP A 21 6.93 13.77 12.58
C ASP A 21 7.63 14.37 13.80
N PHE A 22 6.89 14.69 14.88
CA PHE A 22 7.49 15.16 16.13
C PHE A 22 8.51 14.17 16.70
N ASP A 23 8.18 12.88 16.72
CA ASP A 23 9.06 11.80 17.16
C ASP A 23 10.36 11.77 16.34
N ALA A 24 10.24 11.85 15.00
CA ALA A 24 11.38 11.88 14.10
C ALA A 24 12.25 13.14 14.22
N TRP A 25 11.63 14.28 14.52
CA TRP A 25 12.34 15.54 14.77
C TRP A 25 12.98 15.61 16.16
N GLY A 26 12.74 14.62 17.02
CA GLY A 26 13.22 14.60 18.40
C GLY A 26 12.39 15.46 19.36
N GLN A 27 11.23 15.95 18.93
CA GLN A 27 10.26 16.70 19.74
C GLN A 27 9.45 15.74 20.61
N ARG A 28 10.10 15.22 21.66
CA ARG A 28 9.59 14.10 22.47
C ARG A 28 8.29 14.44 23.21
N ILE A 29 8.18 15.64 23.76
CA ILE A 29 7.04 16.05 24.59
C ILE A 29 5.77 16.11 23.72
N GLU A 30 5.90 16.72 22.54
CA GLU A 30 4.84 16.84 21.55
C GLU A 30 4.45 15.48 20.99
N ALA A 31 5.42 14.61 20.67
CA ALA A 31 5.15 13.25 20.24
C ALA A 31 4.36 12.46 21.29
N ILE A 32 4.79 12.51 22.56
CA ILE A 32 4.12 11.84 23.69
C ILE A 32 2.68 12.34 23.84
N ASP A 33 2.45 13.65 23.87
CA ASP A 33 1.11 14.23 24.03
C ASP A 33 0.15 13.77 22.91
N VAL A 34 0.61 13.81 21.66
CA VAL A 34 -0.23 13.42 20.52
C VAL A 34 -0.49 11.91 20.49
N TYR A 35 0.52 11.06 20.77
CA TYR A 35 0.32 9.61 20.88
C TYR A 35 -0.64 9.24 22.01
N GLU A 36 -0.53 9.91 23.16
CA GLU A 36 -1.41 9.65 24.31
C GLU A 36 -2.87 10.04 24.01
N ARG A 37 -3.06 11.23 23.43
CA ARG A 37 -4.40 11.71 23.06
C ARG A 37 -5.04 10.81 22.03
N LEU A 38 -4.27 10.39 21.02
CA LEU A 38 -4.75 9.49 19.98
C LEU A 38 -5.08 8.10 20.56
N SER A 39 -4.23 7.52 21.42
CA SER A 39 -4.51 6.24 22.08
C SER A 39 -5.82 6.29 22.88
N ARG A 40 -6.03 7.35 23.67
CA ARG A 40 -7.28 7.56 24.43
C ARG A 40 -8.50 7.61 23.53
N GLN A 41 -8.45 8.34 22.41
CA GLN A 41 -9.55 8.40 21.44
C GLN A 41 -9.88 7.03 20.83
N LEU A 42 -8.85 6.24 20.49
CA LEU A 42 -9.03 4.90 19.95
C LEU A 42 -9.68 3.95 20.98
N HIS A 43 -9.25 4.00 22.23
CA HIS A 43 -9.85 3.22 23.32
C HIS A 43 -11.31 3.63 23.59
N SER A 44 -11.61 4.94 23.67
CA SER A 44 -12.97 5.43 23.88
C SER A 44 -13.92 5.02 22.75
N SER A 45 -13.42 4.92 21.52
CA SER A 45 -14.21 4.47 20.37
C SER A 45 -14.53 2.98 20.38
N CYS A 46 -13.89 2.20 21.26
CA CYS A 46 -14.17 0.78 21.46
C CYS A 46 -15.17 0.52 22.60
N GLY A 47 -15.24 1.41 23.60
CA GLY A 47 -16.00 1.22 24.84
C GLY A 47 -17.41 1.84 24.90
N ASN A 48 -17.78 2.73 23.97
CA ASN A 48 -19.13 3.29 23.94
C ASN A 48 -20.11 2.35 23.23
N GLU A 49 -20.99 1.69 23.99
CA GLU A 49 -22.08 0.86 23.46
C GLU A 49 -23.11 1.68 22.66
N ASP A 50 -23.26 2.97 22.99
CA ASP A 50 -24.25 3.87 22.35
C ASP A 50 -23.91 4.27 20.91
N VAL A 51 -22.69 3.98 20.43
CA VAL A 51 -22.27 4.37 19.08
C VAL A 51 -21.63 3.19 18.35
N LEU A 52 -22.46 2.42 17.64
CA LEU A 52 -22.05 1.30 16.77
C LEU A 52 -21.31 1.75 15.48
N LEU A 53 -20.40 2.72 15.56
CA LEU A 53 -19.63 3.24 14.42
C LEU A 53 -18.67 2.20 13.83
N PHE A 54 -18.16 1.29 14.67
CA PHE A 54 -17.20 0.26 14.31
C PHE A 54 -17.69 -1.13 14.71
N ASN A 55 -17.49 -2.11 13.83
CA ASN A 55 -17.78 -3.51 14.15
C ASN A 55 -16.69 -4.10 15.07
N GLU A 56 -16.96 -5.26 15.66
CA GLU A 56 -16.04 -5.94 16.59
C GLU A 56 -14.66 -6.24 16.01
N SER A 57 -14.57 -6.54 14.71
CA SER A 57 -13.27 -6.76 14.06
C SER A 57 -12.47 -5.46 13.95
N GLN A 58 -13.13 -4.34 13.68
CA GLN A 58 -12.54 -3.01 13.61
C GLN A 58 -12.10 -2.51 14.98
N LYS A 59 -12.93 -2.69 16.02
CA LYS A 59 -12.57 -2.35 17.41
C LYS A 59 -11.30 -3.06 17.87
N LYS A 60 -11.18 -4.36 17.62
CA LYS A 60 -9.94 -5.13 17.90
C LYS A 60 -8.70 -4.60 17.18
N ILE A 61 -8.87 -4.03 15.98
CA ILE A 61 -7.76 -3.38 15.26
C ILE A 61 -7.41 -2.05 15.94
N LEU A 62 -8.40 -1.21 16.29
CA LEU A 62 -8.19 0.07 16.97
C LEU A 62 -7.48 -0.12 18.32
N GLU A 63 -7.87 -1.14 19.10
CA GLU A 63 -7.20 -1.51 20.37
C GLU A 63 -5.73 -1.87 20.15
N LYS A 64 -5.42 -2.68 19.13
CA LYS A 64 -4.03 -3.02 18.80
C LYS A 64 -3.22 -1.80 18.40
N ILE A 65 -3.81 -0.88 17.64
CA ILE A 65 -3.16 0.39 17.28
C ILE A 65 -2.88 1.20 18.54
N ALA A 66 -3.87 1.37 19.43
CA ALA A 66 -3.71 2.09 20.69
C ALA A 66 -2.57 1.52 21.56
N LEU A 67 -2.50 0.19 21.68
CA LEU A 67 -1.40 -0.50 22.37
C LEU A 67 -0.01 -0.21 21.75
N CYS A 68 0.08 -0.13 20.43
CA CYS A 68 1.32 0.26 19.74
C CYS A 68 1.71 1.72 20.07
N LEU A 69 0.74 2.65 20.10
CA LEU A 69 0.99 4.04 20.48
C LEU A 69 1.45 4.14 21.93
N ASP A 70 0.82 3.42 22.86
CA ASP A 70 1.23 3.40 24.27
C ASP A 70 2.59 2.75 24.49
N SER A 71 2.94 1.74 23.69
CA SER A 71 4.30 1.18 23.69
C SER A 71 5.34 2.21 23.24
N ARG A 72 5.10 2.92 22.13
CA ARG A 72 6.00 3.99 21.66
C ARG A 72 6.10 5.13 22.67
N LYS A 73 4.97 5.60 23.20
CA LYS A 73 4.90 6.64 24.23
C LYS A 73 5.78 6.29 25.42
N ARG A 74 5.65 5.07 25.96
CA ARG A 74 6.51 4.58 27.04
C ARG A 74 7.98 4.57 26.65
N ALA A 75 8.30 4.18 25.42
CA ALA A 75 9.68 4.23 24.91
C ALA A 75 10.27 5.65 24.94
N LEU A 76 9.48 6.65 24.54
CA LEU A 76 9.89 8.05 24.56
C LEU A 76 10.05 8.59 25.98
N GLN A 77 9.16 8.18 26.91
CA GLN A 77 9.21 8.55 28.32
C GLN A 77 10.42 7.95 29.06
N LEU A 78 10.81 6.72 28.72
CA LEU A 78 11.87 5.97 29.42
C LEU A 78 13.29 6.22 28.91
N SER A 79 13.47 7.19 28.01
CA SER A 79 14.71 7.47 27.28
C SER A 79 15.94 7.94 28.12
N THR A 80 15.91 7.72 29.44
CA THR A 80 17.06 7.86 30.35
C THR A 80 17.72 6.51 30.70
N SER A 81 17.08 5.35 30.48
CA SER A 81 17.63 4.04 30.90
C SER A 81 17.78 3.07 29.73
N ARG A 82 19.02 2.60 29.49
CA ARG A 82 19.46 1.84 28.30
C ARG A 82 18.93 0.40 28.20
N HIS A 83 17.84 0.03 28.86
CA HIS A 83 17.48 -1.40 28.96
C HIS A 83 15.98 -1.73 29.10
N LEU A 84 15.09 -1.08 28.35
CA LEU A 84 13.74 -1.62 28.13
C LEU A 84 13.19 -1.36 26.72
N GLU A 85 12.68 -2.45 26.14
CA GLU A 85 12.15 -2.62 24.78
C GLU A 85 10.83 -1.87 24.60
N GLY A 86 10.88 -0.70 23.98
CA GLY A 86 9.71 -0.04 23.41
C GLY A 86 9.65 -0.23 21.89
N LEU A 87 8.48 -0.06 21.28
CA LEU A 87 8.33 -0.17 19.83
C LEU A 87 9.20 0.90 19.12
N PRO A 88 10.12 0.52 18.21
CA PRO A 88 10.90 1.50 17.47
C PRO A 88 10.01 2.28 16.51
N LEU A 89 10.39 3.53 16.20
CA LEU A 89 9.61 4.38 15.29
C LEU A 89 9.45 3.74 13.90
N THR A 90 10.43 2.97 13.45
CA THR A 90 10.38 2.21 12.20
C THR A 90 9.24 1.19 12.18
N ASP A 91 9.01 0.49 13.29
CA ASP A 91 7.90 -0.45 13.41
C ASP A 91 6.56 0.27 13.62
N LEU A 92 6.55 1.38 14.36
CA LEU A 92 5.35 2.18 14.52
C LEU A 92 4.90 2.80 13.19
N ARG A 93 5.84 3.22 12.34
CA ARG A 93 5.54 3.74 10.99
C ARG A 93 4.91 2.71 10.07
N ARG A 94 4.97 1.40 10.37
CA ARG A 94 4.18 0.40 9.63
C ARG A 94 2.67 0.56 9.82
N LEU A 95 2.23 1.28 10.85
CA LEU A 95 0.84 1.71 11.00
C LEU A 95 0.44 2.73 9.92
N GLU A 96 1.40 3.48 9.37
CA GLU A 96 1.20 4.28 8.17
C GLU A 96 1.13 3.35 6.97
N ASN A 97 -0.06 2.82 6.70
CA ASN A 97 -0.33 2.05 5.50
C ASN A 97 -0.29 2.95 4.24
N LYS A 98 0.85 3.60 3.97
CA LYS A 98 1.05 4.60 2.93
C LYS A 98 1.72 3.96 1.74
N GLY A 99 0.90 3.56 0.77
CA GLY A 99 1.37 3.52 -0.62
C GLY A 99 1.77 4.92 -1.11
N THR A 100 2.40 4.98 -2.28
CA THR A 100 2.82 6.22 -2.95
C THR A 100 1.95 6.54 -4.18
N LEU A 101 0.72 6.02 -4.20
CA LEU A 101 -0.25 6.27 -5.28
C LEU A 101 -0.50 7.77 -5.45
N LEU A 102 -0.48 8.23 -6.69
CA LEU A 102 -0.66 9.62 -7.09
C LEU A 102 -2.11 9.88 -7.53
N PRO A 103 -2.62 11.11 -7.40
CA PRO A 103 -3.93 11.48 -7.92
C PRO A 103 -3.99 11.33 -9.44
N ARG A 104 -5.21 11.27 -9.97
CA ARG A 104 -5.44 11.27 -11.42
C ARG A 104 -4.89 12.57 -12.04
N PRO A 105 -4.12 12.50 -13.14
CA PRO A 105 -3.72 13.70 -13.88
C PRO A 105 -4.93 14.48 -14.41
N LEU A 106 -4.73 15.77 -14.67
CA LEU A 106 -5.75 16.58 -15.31
C LEU A 106 -6.02 16.07 -16.74
N PRO A 107 -7.29 15.95 -17.16
CA PRO A 107 -7.65 15.64 -18.54
C PRO A 107 -7.06 16.67 -19.50
N ILE A 108 -6.58 16.20 -20.66
CA ILE A 108 -6.10 17.04 -21.75
C ILE A 108 -6.99 16.75 -22.95
N ALA A 109 -7.56 17.78 -23.55
CA ALA A 109 -8.48 17.65 -24.68
C ALA A 109 -7.88 16.76 -25.80
N GLY A 110 -8.65 15.75 -26.21
CA GLY A 110 -8.26 14.82 -27.27
C GLY A 110 -7.20 13.79 -26.89
N LYS A 111 -6.89 13.63 -25.59
CA LYS A 111 -5.93 12.64 -25.09
C LYS A 111 -6.57 11.69 -24.10
N THR A 112 -6.04 10.47 -24.03
CA THR A 112 -6.60 9.40 -23.21
C THR A 112 -5.75 9.19 -21.95
N LEU A 113 -6.40 9.25 -20.78
CA LEU A 113 -5.85 8.87 -19.49
C LEU A 113 -6.22 7.43 -19.15
N LEU A 114 -5.27 6.68 -18.61
CA LEU A 114 -5.47 5.31 -18.14
C LEU A 114 -5.52 5.25 -16.61
N THR A 115 -6.58 4.63 -16.08
CA THR A 115 -6.64 4.19 -14.69
C THR A 115 -6.68 2.68 -14.64
N VAL A 116 -5.84 2.10 -13.80
CA VAL A 116 -5.76 0.65 -13.55
C VAL A 116 -6.23 0.39 -12.13
N LYS A 117 -7.34 -0.30 -11.96
CA LYS A 117 -7.73 -0.83 -10.65
C LYS A 117 -7.07 -2.21 -10.49
N ILE A 118 -6.17 -2.31 -9.53
CA ILE A 118 -5.58 -3.58 -9.10
C ILE A 118 -6.58 -4.23 -8.16
N GLU A 119 -7.23 -5.31 -8.60
CA GLU A 119 -8.28 -5.97 -7.84
C GLU A 119 -7.67 -6.96 -6.85
N LYS A 120 -6.99 -7.98 -7.39
CA LYS A 120 -6.34 -9.03 -6.62
C LYS A 120 -5.16 -9.65 -7.37
N ILE A 121 -4.32 -10.37 -6.65
CA ILE A 121 -3.33 -11.28 -7.23
C ILE A 121 -3.49 -12.67 -6.61
N ASP A 122 -3.50 -13.68 -7.46
CA ASP A 122 -3.55 -15.07 -7.01
C ASP A 122 -2.13 -15.59 -6.81
N LEU A 123 -1.87 -16.21 -5.67
CA LEU A 123 -0.57 -16.78 -5.32
C LEU A 123 -0.75 -18.03 -4.47
N LYS A 124 0.12 -19.01 -4.65
CA LYS A 124 0.19 -20.13 -3.70
C LYS A 124 0.57 -19.60 -2.31
N GLU A 125 -0.20 -20.01 -1.29
CA GLU A 125 0.03 -19.69 0.12
C GLU A 125 0.13 -18.15 0.34
N ALA A 126 -0.83 -17.41 -0.20
CA ALA A 126 -0.79 -15.95 -0.25
C ALA A 126 -0.82 -15.28 1.14
N SER A 127 -1.43 -15.93 2.13
CA SER A 127 -1.51 -15.47 3.52
C SER A 127 -0.15 -15.34 4.21
N GLN A 128 0.89 -16.03 3.73
CA GLN A 128 2.23 -16.00 4.34
C GLN A 128 2.97 -14.67 4.15
N TYR A 129 2.59 -13.89 3.13
CA TYR A 129 3.32 -12.68 2.77
C TYR A 129 3.00 -11.55 3.75
N LEU A 130 4.05 -11.00 4.38
CA LEU A 130 3.94 -9.88 5.31
C LEU A 130 4.03 -8.55 4.57
N ASP A 131 3.15 -7.62 4.93
CA ASP A 131 3.00 -6.30 4.33
C ASP A 131 3.10 -6.28 2.79
N PRO A 132 2.32 -7.12 2.09
CA PRO A 132 2.42 -7.24 0.65
C PRO A 132 1.85 -6.01 -0.06
N PHE A 133 2.57 -5.50 -1.05
CA PHE A 133 2.15 -4.38 -1.89
C PHE A 133 2.58 -4.60 -3.34
N ILE A 134 2.06 -3.78 -4.25
CA ILE A 134 2.44 -3.80 -5.67
C ILE A 134 3.07 -2.46 -6.04
N THR A 135 4.26 -2.50 -6.63
CA THR A 135 4.85 -1.35 -7.32
C THR A 135 4.42 -1.35 -8.77
N VAL A 136 3.87 -0.23 -9.24
CA VAL A 136 3.53 0.02 -10.63
C VAL A 136 4.55 0.98 -11.25
N SER A 137 5.10 0.62 -12.40
CA SER A 137 6.02 1.48 -13.13
C SER A 137 5.76 1.44 -14.64
N VAL A 138 5.97 2.56 -15.32
CA VAL A 138 5.85 2.65 -16.79
C VAL A 138 7.24 2.84 -17.37
N ARG A 139 7.63 1.97 -18.28
CA ARG A 139 8.97 1.99 -18.89
C ARG A 139 8.89 1.94 -20.41
N ASP A 140 9.86 2.55 -21.07
CA ASP A 140 10.02 2.43 -22.52
C ASP A 140 10.72 1.13 -22.95
N ALA A 141 10.90 0.95 -24.25
CA ALA A 141 11.57 -0.20 -24.83
C ALA A 141 13.06 -0.34 -24.41
N ASN A 142 13.68 0.72 -23.93
CA ASN A 142 15.05 0.74 -23.41
C ASN A 142 15.09 0.62 -21.88
N GLU A 143 13.99 0.15 -21.28
CA GLU A 143 13.84 -0.06 -19.83
C GLU A 143 13.85 1.23 -19.00
N LYS A 144 13.89 2.39 -19.65
CA LYS A 144 13.95 3.68 -18.97
C LYS A 144 12.60 3.99 -18.36
N LEU A 145 12.62 4.41 -17.10
CA LEU A 145 11.45 4.83 -16.37
C LEU A 145 10.88 6.13 -16.95
N LEU A 146 9.59 6.13 -17.29
CA LEU A 146 8.91 7.27 -17.93
C LEU A 146 8.18 8.17 -16.93
N SER A 147 7.85 7.68 -15.74
CA SER A 147 7.22 8.42 -14.64
C SER A 147 7.63 7.82 -13.30
N ALA A 148 7.49 8.56 -12.21
CA ALA A 148 7.71 8.01 -10.87
C ALA A 148 6.89 6.72 -10.66
N SER A 149 7.54 5.70 -10.10
CA SER A 149 6.85 4.48 -9.70
C SER A 149 5.86 4.76 -8.57
N GLN A 150 4.76 4.02 -8.53
CA GLN A 150 3.71 4.15 -7.54
C GLN A 150 3.53 2.83 -6.81
N ASP A 151 3.55 2.87 -5.48
CA ASP A 151 3.32 1.72 -4.63
C ASP A 151 1.89 1.73 -4.12
N THR A 152 1.19 0.60 -4.22
CA THR A 152 -0.07 0.45 -3.51
C THR A 152 0.17 0.47 -2.00
N PRO A 153 -0.83 0.84 -1.20
CA PRO A 153 -0.88 0.41 0.19
C PRO A 153 -0.78 -1.12 0.31
N VAL A 154 -0.54 -1.60 1.52
CA VAL A 154 -0.55 -3.03 1.84
C VAL A 154 -1.93 -3.62 1.48
N ALA A 155 -1.92 -4.86 0.97
CA ALA A 155 -3.14 -5.59 0.60
C ALA A 155 -4.18 -5.56 1.73
N SER A 156 -5.41 -5.20 1.36
CA SER A 156 -6.52 -4.99 2.30
C SER A 156 -7.02 -6.28 2.95
N ARG A 157 -6.95 -7.40 2.22
CA ARG A 157 -7.38 -8.73 2.68
C ARG A 157 -6.48 -9.80 2.07
N LYS A 158 -6.26 -10.86 2.84
CA LYS A 158 -5.47 -12.02 2.44
C LYS A 158 -6.28 -13.29 2.66
N THR A 159 -6.21 -14.22 1.72
CA THR A 159 -6.70 -15.60 1.86
C THR A 159 -5.52 -16.57 1.66
N GLU A 160 -5.76 -17.88 1.67
CA GLU A 160 -4.71 -18.85 1.39
C GLU A 160 -4.22 -18.80 -0.07
N SER A 161 -5.04 -18.33 -1.00
CA SER A 161 -4.75 -18.35 -2.43
C SER A 161 -4.72 -16.97 -3.09
N GLU A 162 -5.16 -15.91 -2.41
CA GLU A 162 -5.33 -14.59 -3.02
C GLU A 162 -5.00 -13.44 -2.06
N LEU A 163 -4.55 -12.32 -2.64
CA LEU A 163 -4.36 -11.04 -1.95
C LEU A 163 -5.21 -9.97 -2.66
N ILE A 164 -6.10 -9.32 -1.91
CA ILE A 164 -7.05 -8.34 -2.44
C ILE A 164 -6.55 -6.93 -2.15
N PHE A 165 -6.43 -6.12 -3.20
CA PHE A 165 -5.97 -4.73 -3.14
C PHE A 165 -7.12 -3.74 -3.30
N ASN A 166 -7.91 -3.87 -4.37
CA ASN A 166 -8.94 -2.91 -4.77
C ASN A 166 -8.45 -1.45 -4.76
N LYS A 167 -7.29 -1.20 -5.36
CA LYS A 167 -6.68 0.14 -5.43
C LYS A 167 -6.56 0.63 -6.87
N MET A 168 -6.93 1.89 -7.08
CA MET A 168 -6.77 2.56 -8.35
C MET A 168 -5.37 3.17 -8.45
N VAL A 169 -4.70 2.90 -9.57
CA VAL A 169 -3.42 3.49 -9.95
C VAL A 169 -3.65 4.31 -11.21
N HIS A 170 -3.35 5.60 -11.15
CA HIS A 170 -3.49 6.49 -12.29
C HIS A 170 -2.16 6.60 -13.01
N ILE A 171 -2.15 6.27 -14.31
CA ILE A 171 -0.95 6.43 -15.13
C ILE A 171 -0.73 7.92 -15.36
N GLN A 172 0.46 8.40 -14.98
CA GLN A 172 0.76 9.83 -14.87
C GLN A 172 1.10 10.50 -16.22
N LYS A 173 0.83 9.80 -17.32
CA LYS A 173 1.03 10.26 -18.71
C LYS A 173 -0.17 9.82 -19.53
N THR A 174 -0.55 10.61 -20.52
CA THR A 174 -1.56 10.21 -21.50
C THR A 174 -1.00 9.12 -22.40
N ILE A 175 -1.85 8.20 -22.86
CA ILE A 175 -1.44 7.06 -23.69
C ILE A 175 -0.70 7.54 -24.95
N GLU A 176 -1.20 8.60 -25.60
CA GLU A 176 -0.64 9.16 -26.82
C GLU A 176 0.74 9.82 -26.62
N SER A 177 1.14 10.10 -25.37
CA SER A 177 2.45 10.67 -25.05
C SER A 177 3.52 9.64 -24.74
N LEU A 178 3.15 8.36 -24.64
CA LEU A 178 4.08 7.28 -24.35
C LEU A 178 4.75 6.80 -25.64
N PRO A 179 6.08 6.56 -25.62
CA PRO A 179 6.81 6.14 -26.80
C PRO A 179 6.42 4.71 -27.22
N PRO A 180 6.50 4.36 -28.52
CA PRO A 180 6.24 3.00 -28.97
C PRO A 180 7.07 1.96 -28.20
N GLY A 181 6.45 0.82 -27.91
CA GLY A 181 7.09 -0.28 -27.19
C GLY A 181 7.19 -0.07 -25.67
N PHE A 182 6.48 0.92 -25.12
CA PHE A 182 6.32 1.03 -23.66
C PHE A 182 5.55 -0.16 -23.08
N ALA A 183 5.75 -0.41 -21.79
CA ALA A 183 4.95 -1.36 -21.02
C ALA A 183 4.75 -0.87 -19.59
N ILE A 184 3.67 -1.34 -18.97
CA ILE A 184 3.34 -1.09 -17.56
C ILE A 184 3.67 -2.34 -16.77
N PHE A 185 4.56 -2.21 -15.78
CA PHE A 185 5.04 -3.30 -14.95
C PHE A 185 4.39 -3.25 -13.57
N PHE A 186 4.04 -4.42 -13.06
CA PHE A 186 3.44 -4.63 -11.74
C PHE A 186 4.34 -5.58 -10.95
N GLU A 187 5.06 -5.08 -9.95
CA GLU A 187 5.94 -5.89 -9.11
C GLU A 187 5.28 -6.18 -7.77
N PHE A 188 4.96 -7.44 -7.50
CA PHE A 188 4.46 -7.86 -6.20
C PHE A 188 5.63 -8.01 -5.20
N LYS A 189 5.57 -7.23 -4.12
CA LYS A 189 6.60 -7.12 -3.09
C LYS A 189 6.03 -7.47 -1.72
N HIS A 190 6.90 -7.96 -0.83
CA HIS A 190 6.56 -8.23 0.57
C HIS A 190 7.80 -8.06 1.45
N TYR A 191 7.56 -7.84 2.74
CA TYR A 191 8.61 -7.77 3.75
C TYR A 191 9.07 -9.18 4.15
N LYS A 192 10.40 -9.37 4.24
CA LYS A 192 11.02 -10.62 4.71
C LYS A 192 11.68 -10.39 6.07
N PRO A 193 11.07 -10.80 7.19
CA PRO A 193 11.60 -10.54 8.53
C PRO A 193 13.03 -11.03 8.72
N LYS A 194 13.33 -12.25 8.28
CA LYS A 194 14.67 -12.85 8.39
C LYS A 194 15.77 -12.08 7.65
N LYS A 195 15.40 -11.24 6.67
CA LYS A 195 16.33 -10.46 5.85
C LYS A 195 16.17 -8.95 6.05
N GLU A 196 15.26 -8.55 6.95
CA GLU A 196 14.93 -7.15 7.24
C GLU A 196 14.78 -6.27 5.99
N SER A 197 14.19 -6.82 4.92
CA SER A 197 14.16 -6.18 3.61
C SER A 197 12.87 -6.48 2.85
N ILE A 198 12.55 -5.56 1.95
CA ILE A 198 11.48 -5.74 0.96
C ILE A 198 12.04 -6.53 -0.22
N SER A 199 11.30 -7.54 -0.67
CA SER A 199 11.68 -8.38 -1.80
C SER A 199 10.54 -8.46 -2.81
N THR A 200 10.85 -8.22 -4.09
CA THR A 200 10.00 -8.67 -5.19
C THR A 200 9.90 -10.19 -5.15
N LYS A 201 8.69 -10.73 -5.27
CA LYS A 201 8.43 -12.18 -5.32
C LYS A 201 8.13 -12.63 -6.74
N CYS A 202 7.36 -11.84 -7.46
CA CYS A 202 6.92 -12.03 -8.83
C CYS A 202 6.52 -10.69 -9.44
N TRP A 203 6.33 -10.68 -10.75
CA TRP A 203 5.96 -9.49 -11.48
C TRP A 203 5.05 -9.84 -12.66
N ALA A 204 4.28 -8.88 -13.14
CA ALA A 204 3.50 -8.95 -14.37
C ALA A 204 3.80 -7.72 -15.23
N LEU A 205 3.44 -7.77 -16.50
CA LEU A 205 3.47 -6.62 -17.38
C LEU A 205 2.21 -6.54 -18.22
N MET A 206 1.91 -5.35 -18.72
CA MET A 206 0.85 -5.07 -19.69
C MET A 206 1.46 -4.23 -20.81
N GLU A 207 1.35 -4.72 -22.04
CA GLU A 207 1.82 -4.04 -23.23
C GLU A 207 0.75 -3.10 -23.82
N GLN A 208 1.15 -2.31 -24.81
CA GLN A 208 0.31 -1.26 -25.38
C GLN A 208 -0.96 -1.80 -26.07
N ASP A 209 -0.88 -2.96 -26.71
CA ASP A 209 -1.98 -3.60 -27.45
C ASP A 209 -3.03 -4.27 -26.53
N GLU A 210 -2.66 -4.51 -25.27
CA GLU A 210 -3.54 -5.00 -24.21
C GLU A 210 -4.38 -3.89 -23.55
N LEU A 211 -4.12 -2.61 -23.88
CA LEU A 211 -4.85 -1.47 -23.32
C LEU A 211 -6.28 -1.37 -23.88
N LYS A 212 -7.20 -2.09 -23.24
CA LYS A 212 -8.64 -2.10 -23.56
C LYS A 212 -9.45 -1.88 -22.30
N GLU A 213 -10.56 -1.16 -22.41
CA GLU A 213 -11.47 -0.95 -21.28
C GLU A 213 -12.08 -2.29 -20.83
N GLY A 214 -12.12 -2.53 -19.52
CA GLY A 214 -12.67 -3.77 -18.95
C GLY A 214 -11.67 -4.56 -18.10
N HIS A 215 -12.02 -5.83 -17.85
CA HIS A 215 -11.22 -6.73 -17.02
C HIS A 215 -10.04 -7.30 -17.82
N LEU A 216 -8.89 -7.41 -17.16
CA LEU A 216 -7.68 -8.00 -17.71
C LEU A 216 -7.00 -8.88 -16.66
N ALA A 217 -6.65 -10.11 -17.03
CA ALA A 217 -5.89 -11.03 -16.21
C ALA A 217 -4.51 -11.24 -16.82
N LEU A 218 -3.46 -10.86 -16.09
CA LEU A 218 -2.08 -10.93 -16.55
C LEU A 218 -1.37 -12.14 -15.95
N GLU A 219 -0.54 -12.83 -16.73
CA GLU A 219 0.36 -13.84 -16.17
C GLU A 219 1.38 -13.22 -15.22
N ILE A 220 1.84 -14.03 -14.28
CA ILE A 220 2.84 -13.65 -13.29
C ILE A 220 4.14 -14.42 -13.50
N TYR A 221 5.23 -13.67 -13.50
CA TYR A 221 6.59 -14.13 -13.81
C TYR A 221 7.47 -14.15 -12.56
N ARG A 222 8.51 -14.99 -12.59
CA ARG A 222 9.50 -15.11 -11.52
C ARG A 222 10.43 -13.90 -11.53
N LYS A 223 10.82 -13.48 -10.32
CA LYS A 223 11.94 -12.56 -10.14
C LYS A 223 13.25 -13.14 -10.71
N PRO A 224 14.25 -12.30 -11.09
CA PRO A 224 14.18 -10.84 -11.10
C PRO A 224 13.21 -10.32 -12.18
N THR A 225 12.71 -9.10 -12.00
CA THR A 225 11.90 -8.40 -13.00
C THR A 225 12.77 -8.15 -14.23
N ASP A 226 12.34 -8.60 -15.40
CA ASP A 226 13.03 -8.37 -16.67
C ASP A 226 12.31 -7.28 -17.47
N TYR A 227 12.79 -6.05 -17.35
CA TYR A 227 12.21 -4.92 -18.06
C TYR A 227 12.44 -4.96 -19.56
N SER A 228 13.41 -5.76 -20.03
CA SER A 228 13.66 -5.98 -21.46
C SER A 228 12.60 -6.88 -22.10
N ARG A 229 11.87 -7.67 -21.29
CA ARG A 229 10.84 -8.65 -21.68
C ARG A 229 11.36 -9.81 -22.54
N LYS A 230 12.67 -10.05 -22.56
CA LYS A 230 13.29 -11.10 -23.39
C LYS A 230 13.30 -12.46 -22.73
N ALA A 231 13.27 -12.52 -21.40
CA ALA A 231 13.40 -13.75 -20.63
C ALA A 231 12.24 -13.92 -19.62
N LEU A 232 11.03 -14.04 -20.14
CA LEU A 232 9.82 -14.28 -19.34
C LEU A 232 9.79 -15.71 -18.80
N LYS A 233 9.82 -15.85 -17.46
CA LYS A 233 9.76 -17.15 -16.77
C LYS A 233 8.52 -17.21 -15.90
N LEU A 234 7.51 -17.99 -16.27
CA LEU A 234 6.27 -18.12 -15.50
C LEU A 234 6.55 -18.53 -14.04
N LEU A 235 5.83 -17.91 -13.11
CA LEU A 235 5.91 -18.25 -11.69
C LEU A 235 5.37 -19.64 -11.43
N SER A 236 4.28 -20.01 -12.09
CA SER A 236 3.61 -21.29 -11.98
C SER A 236 2.93 -21.65 -13.30
N VAL A 237 2.71 -22.94 -13.51
CA VAL A 237 1.81 -23.44 -14.58
C VAL A 237 0.34 -23.46 -14.13
N LYS A 238 0.08 -23.23 -12.84
CA LYS A 238 -1.28 -23.07 -12.31
C LYS A 238 -1.87 -21.73 -12.77
N PRO A 239 -3.21 -21.62 -12.90
CA PRO A 239 -3.90 -20.41 -13.36
C PRO A 239 -3.92 -19.34 -12.26
N TYR A 240 -2.75 -18.81 -11.91
CA TYR A 240 -2.59 -17.71 -10.98
C TYR A 240 -2.30 -16.43 -11.76
N TYR A 241 -3.12 -15.41 -11.56
CA TYR A 241 -3.06 -14.18 -12.35
C TYR A 241 -3.05 -12.94 -11.46
N LEU A 242 -2.60 -11.83 -12.04
CA LEU A 242 -2.90 -10.50 -11.55
C LEU A 242 -4.16 -10.00 -12.23
N HIS A 243 -5.21 -9.72 -11.44
CA HIS A 243 -6.52 -9.28 -11.95
C HIS A 243 -6.63 -7.77 -11.88
N LEU A 244 -6.90 -7.16 -13.03
CA LEU A 244 -7.00 -5.73 -13.23
C LEU A 244 -8.37 -5.37 -13.82
N GLN A 245 -8.81 -4.14 -13.56
CA GLN A 245 -9.88 -3.47 -14.28
C GLN A 245 -9.35 -2.16 -14.85
N LEU A 246 -9.42 -1.99 -16.17
CA LEU A 246 -8.92 -0.83 -16.89
C LEU A 246 -10.06 0.13 -17.22
N SER A 247 -9.81 1.42 -17.02
CA SER A 247 -10.72 2.51 -17.41
C SER A 247 -9.97 3.57 -18.21
N LEU A 248 -10.49 3.88 -19.39
CA LEU A 248 -9.94 4.83 -20.33
C LEU A 248 -10.78 6.11 -20.30
N PHE A 249 -10.18 7.24 -19.97
CA PHE A 249 -10.86 8.54 -19.90
C PHE A 249 -10.34 9.44 -21.02
N ARG A 250 -11.23 9.95 -21.87
CA ARG A 250 -10.91 10.87 -22.96
C ARG A 250 -11.32 12.31 -22.63
#